data_AF-A0A0V0GHD4-F1
#
_entry.id   AF-A0A0V0GHD4-F1
#
_cell.length_a   1.000
_cell.length_b   1.000
_cell.length_c   1.000
_cell.angle_alpha   90.00
_cell.angle_beta   90.00
_cell.angle_gamma   90.00
#
_symmetry.space_group_name_H-M   'P 1'
#
loop_
_entity.id
_entity.type
_entity.pdbx_description
1 polymer ?
#
loop_
_entity_poly.entity_id
_entity_poly.type
_entity_poly.pdbx_seq_one_letter_code
_entity_poly.pdbx_strand_id
1 'polypeptide(L)'
;MFFSSFLSPYSLTSLVILILCIVGVDFVSTTQTKIGQGYKLISIEKSQDGGLIGLLQVKEKNNIYGLDIPHLKLYVKHETDNRLRVHITDAKEQRWEVPY
;
A
#
# COMPACT_ATOMS: atom_id res chain seq x y z
N MET A 1 42.48 47.94 8.48
CA MET A 1 41.90 47.39 7.23
C MET A 1 40.42 47.12 7.51
N PHE A 2 39.53 48.00 7.07
CA PHE A 2 38.09 47.75 7.09
C PHE A 2 37.59 47.91 5.66
N PHE A 3 37.47 46.80 4.93
CA PHE A 3 36.84 46.80 3.62
C PHE A 3 35.33 46.78 3.82
N SER A 4 34.69 47.95 3.71
CA SER A 4 33.24 48.03 3.54
C SER A 4 32.92 47.78 2.07
N SER A 5 32.66 46.52 1.72
CA SER A 5 32.13 46.17 0.41
C SER A 5 30.68 46.66 0.32
N PHE A 6 30.48 47.79 -0.35
CA PHE A 6 29.15 48.24 -0.74
C PHE A 6 28.57 47.24 -1.73
N LEU A 7 27.67 46.38 -1.26
CA LEU A 7 26.89 45.50 -2.12
C LEU A 7 26.03 46.39 -3.02
N SER A 8 26.30 46.36 -4.32
CA SER A 8 25.51 47.06 -5.34
C SER A 8 24.02 46.69 -5.20
N PRO A 9 23.08 47.63 -5.40
CA PRO A 9 21.64 47.35 -5.29
C PRO A 9 21.17 46.23 -6.24
N TYR A 10 21.87 46.05 -7.37
CA TYR A 10 21.64 44.95 -8.31
C TYR A 10 22.06 43.58 -7.75
N SER A 11 23.06 43.55 -6.87
CA SER A 11 23.50 42.32 -6.18
C SER A 11 22.53 41.94 -5.05
N LEU A 12 22.00 42.91 -4.31
CA LEU A 12 20.99 42.65 -3.27
C LEU A 12 19.67 42.15 -3.86
N THR A 13 19.21 42.76 -4.96
CA THR A 13 17.98 42.33 -5.65
C THR A 13 18.11 40.94 -6.24
N SER A 14 19.26 40.61 -6.84
CA SER A 14 19.57 39.25 -7.29
C SER A 14 19.53 38.22 -6.14
N LEU A 15 20.09 38.59 -4.97
CA LEU A 15 20.06 37.74 -3.78
C LEU A 15 18.64 37.55 -3.23
N VAL A 16 17.82 38.61 -3.22
CA VAL A 16 16.41 38.53 -2.78
C VAL A 16 15.59 37.66 -3.72
N ILE A 17 15.79 37.77 -5.04
CA ILE A 17 15.14 36.90 -6.03
C ILE A 17 15.56 35.45 -5.82
N LEU A 18 16.85 35.19 -5.59
CA LEU A 18 17.35 33.84 -5.29
C LEU A 18 16.73 33.28 -4.00
N ILE A 19 16.61 34.09 -2.94
CA ILE A 19 15.95 33.70 -1.69
C ILE A 19 14.46 33.44 -1.94
N LEU A 20 13.76 34.27 -2.71
CA LEU A 20 12.36 34.04 -3.08
C LEU A 20 12.17 32.73 -3.86
N CYS A 21 13.12 32.40 -4.76
CA CYS A 21 13.12 31.15 -5.52
C CYS A 21 13.35 29.91 -4.64
N ILE A 22 14.09 30.03 -3.53
CA ILE A 22 14.36 28.91 -2.61
C ILE A 22 13.21 28.72 -1.61
N VAL A 23 12.53 29.81 -1.21
CA VAL A 23 11.46 29.79 -0.20
C VAL A 23 10.10 29.37 -0.79
N GLY A 24 9.91 29.49 -2.12
CA GLY A 24 8.60 29.39 -2.76
C GLY A 24 8.27 28.09 -3.52
N VAL A 25 8.87 26.95 -3.20
CA VAL A 25 8.53 25.68 -3.88
C VAL A 25 8.05 24.64 -2.87
N ASP A 26 6.76 24.74 -2.52
CA ASP A 26 6.04 23.63 -1.89
C ASP A 26 5.87 22.52 -2.93
N PHE A 27 6.80 21.57 -2.97
CA PHE A 27 6.62 20.33 -3.72
C PHE A 27 5.51 19.53 -3.05
N VAL A 28 4.27 19.66 -3.54
CA VAL A 28 3.19 18.73 -3.24
C VAL A 28 3.58 17.38 -3.83
N SER A 29 4.20 16.54 -3.02
CA SER A 29 4.37 15.13 -3.34
C SER A 29 2.99 14.49 -3.27
N THR A 30 2.36 14.26 -4.42
CA THR A 30 1.15 13.45 -4.51
C THR A 30 1.53 11.99 -4.28
N THR A 31 1.83 11.63 -3.05
CA THR A 31 1.94 10.21 -2.69
C THR A 31 0.54 9.63 -2.82
N GLN A 32 0.32 8.87 -3.90
CA GLN A 32 -0.95 8.20 -4.11
C GLN A 32 -1.23 7.32 -2.90
N THR A 33 -2.25 7.66 -2.13
CA THR A 33 -2.61 6.93 -0.93
C THR A 33 -3.08 5.54 -1.35
N LYS A 34 -2.31 4.51 -1.01
CA LYS A 34 -2.72 3.13 -1.27
C LYS A 34 -3.93 2.81 -0.41
N ILE A 35 -4.98 2.27 -1.04
CA ILE A 35 -6.20 1.84 -0.35
C ILE A 35 -5.99 0.63 0.57
N GLY A 36 -4.86 -0.06 0.42
CA GLY A 36 -4.47 -1.21 1.23
C GLY A 36 -3.15 -1.78 0.76
N GLN A 37 -2.53 -2.59 1.62
CA GLN A 37 -1.18 -3.14 1.39
C GLN A 37 -1.22 -4.63 1.05
N GLY A 38 -2.42 -5.22 0.99
CA GLY A 38 -2.65 -6.63 0.66
C GLY A 38 -2.22 -7.60 1.77
N TYR A 39 -2.04 -8.87 1.40
CA TYR A 39 -1.79 -9.96 2.33
C TYR A 39 -0.45 -10.65 2.06
N LYS A 40 0.10 -11.30 3.08
CA LYS A 40 1.24 -12.22 3.01
C LYS A 40 0.80 -13.64 3.34
N LEU A 41 1.37 -14.64 2.68
CA LEU A 41 1.19 -16.04 3.02
C LEU A 41 2.00 -16.36 4.28
N ILE A 42 1.35 -16.97 5.28
CA ILE A 42 1.98 -17.33 6.56
C ILE A 42 2.03 -18.83 6.81
N SER A 43 1.16 -19.63 6.17
CA SER A 43 1.28 -21.09 6.16
C SER A 43 0.65 -21.68 4.91
N ILE A 44 1.04 -22.91 4.58
CA ILE A 44 0.54 -23.67 3.45
C ILE A 44 0.44 -25.14 3.83
N GLU A 45 -0.65 -25.79 3.43
CA GLU A 45 -0.91 -27.20 3.68
C GLU A 45 -1.66 -27.83 2.49
N LYS A 46 -1.52 -29.14 2.36
CA LYS A 46 -2.28 -29.91 1.37
C LYS A 46 -3.62 -30.34 1.98
N SER A 47 -4.70 -30.05 1.27
CA SER A 47 -6.03 -30.52 1.64
C SER A 47 -6.17 -32.02 1.39
N GLN A 48 -7.05 -32.67 2.14
CA GLN A 48 -7.35 -34.11 2.00
C GLN A 48 -7.87 -34.45 0.60
N ASP A 49 -8.56 -33.52 -0.07
CA ASP A 49 -9.06 -33.68 -1.43
C ASP A 49 -8.03 -33.33 -2.52
N GLY A 50 -6.74 -33.25 -2.15
CA GLY A 50 -5.65 -32.97 -3.08
C GLY A 50 -5.46 -31.49 -3.41
N GLY A 51 -6.33 -30.61 -2.89
CA GLY A 51 -6.19 -29.16 -2.99
C GLY A 51 -5.09 -28.59 -2.09
N LEU A 52 -4.98 -27.26 -2.08
CA LEU A 52 -4.03 -26.49 -1.31
C LEU A 52 -4.79 -25.49 -0.44
N ILE A 53 -4.46 -25.45 0.85
CA ILE A 53 -4.96 -24.46 1.80
C ILE A 53 -3.78 -23.57 2.20
N GLY A 54 -3.96 -22.25 2.08
CA GLY A 54 -3.00 -21.25 2.52
C GLY A 54 -3.64 -20.32 3.53
N LEU A 55 -2.92 -19.98 4.60
CA LEU A 55 -3.34 -18.95 5.54
C LEU A 55 -2.65 -17.64 5.17
N LEU A 56 -3.43 -16.59 5.00
CA LEU A 56 -2.97 -15.26 4.64
C LEU A 56 -3.14 -14.29 5.82
N GLN A 57 -2.19 -13.38 6.00
CA GLN A 57 -2.25 -12.31 7.01
C GLN A 57 -2.14 -10.95 6.33
N VAL A 58 -2.98 -9.99 6.73
CA VAL A 58 -2.88 -8.60 6.23
C VAL A 58 -1.49 -8.02 6.55
N LYS A 59 -0.85 -7.37 5.57
CA LYS A 59 0.49 -6.81 5.73
C LYS A 59 0.49 -5.58 6.64
N GLU A 60 -0.44 -4.69 6.40
CA GLU A 60 -0.63 -3.45 7.15
C GLU A 60 -2.12 -3.12 7.12
N LYS A 61 -2.70 -2.90 8.30
CA LYS A 61 -4.12 -2.62 8.45
C LYS A 61 -4.41 -1.16 8.15
N ASN A 62 -5.53 -0.89 7.50
CA ASN A 62 -6.08 0.44 7.33
C ASN A 62 -7.61 0.40 7.54
N ASN A 63 -8.28 1.56 7.38
CA ASN A 63 -9.72 1.68 7.54
C ASN A 63 -10.37 2.55 6.45
N ILE A 64 -9.78 2.57 5.24
CA ILE A 64 -10.23 3.48 4.16
C ILE A 64 -11.64 3.08 3.67
N TYR A 65 -11.93 1.78 3.58
CA TYR A 65 -13.24 1.23 3.19
C TYR A 65 -13.88 0.36 4.27
N GLY A 66 -13.51 0.59 5.52
CA GLY A 66 -13.81 -0.29 6.64
C GLY A 66 -12.61 -1.12 7.06
N LEU A 67 -12.81 -1.91 8.12
CA LEU A 67 -11.74 -2.68 8.74
C LEU A 67 -11.28 -3.84 7.85
N ASP A 68 -9.97 -3.96 7.66
CA ASP A 68 -9.36 -5.12 7.01
C ASP A 68 -9.62 -6.41 7.82
N ILE A 69 -9.91 -7.51 7.13
CA ILE A 69 -9.99 -8.86 7.72
C ILE A 69 -8.56 -9.32 8.06
N PRO A 70 -8.20 -9.59 9.32
CA PRO A 70 -6.80 -9.85 9.67
C PRO A 70 -6.21 -11.11 9.05
N HIS A 71 -7.03 -12.16 8.90
CA HIS A 71 -6.60 -13.45 8.39
C HIS A 71 -7.60 -13.98 7.37
N LEU A 72 -7.10 -14.39 6.20
CA LEU A 72 -7.90 -15.02 5.16
C LEU A 72 -7.45 -16.46 4.95
N LYS A 73 -8.39 -17.34 4.63
CA LYS A 73 -8.12 -18.69 4.17
C LYS A 73 -8.20 -18.71 2.64
N LEU A 74 -7.07 -18.98 2.01
CA LEU A 74 -6.97 -19.28 0.58
C LEU A 74 -7.13 -20.77 0.38
N TYR A 75 -8.06 -21.17 -0.47
CA TYR A 75 -8.25 -22.56 -0.84
C TYR A 75 -8.24 -22.70 -2.36
N VAL A 76 -7.39 -23.59 -2.86
CA VAL A 76 -7.20 -23.81 -4.30
C VAL A 76 -7.33 -25.29 -4.58
N LYS A 77 -8.18 -25.66 -5.54
CA LYS A 77 -8.27 -27.05 -6.01
C LYS A 77 -8.61 -27.15 -7.48
N HIS A 78 -8.20 -28.25 -8.08
CA HIS A 78 -8.79 -28.70 -9.35
C HIS A 78 -10.17 -29.25 -9.03
N GLU A 79 -11.21 -28.59 -9.55
CA GLU A 79 -12.58 -29.06 -9.43
C GLU A 79 -12.90 -30.09 -10.53
N THR A 80 -12.26 -29.92 -11.70
CA THR A 80 -12.20 -30.89 -12.79
C THR A 80 -10.81 -30.79 -13.44
N ASP A 81 -10.49 -31.68 -14.39
CA ASP A 81 -9.21 -31.66 -15.12
C ASP A 81 -8.93 -30.30 -15.79
N ASN A 82 -9.98 -29.61 -16.23
CA ASN A 82 -9.89 -28.32 -16.94
C ASN A 82 -10.40 -27.13 -16.12
N ARG A 83 -10.71 -27.31 -14.83
CA ARG A 83 -11.25 -26.24 -13.97
C ARG A 83 -10.51 -26.15 -12.65
N LEU A 84 -9.80 -25.04 -12.45
CA LEU A 84 -9.23 -24.66 -11.16
C LEU A 84 -10.19 -23.73 -10.42
N ARG A 85 -10.52 -24.07 -9.17
CA ARG A 85 -11.28 -23.21 -8.27
C ARG A 85 -10.34 -22.58 -7.27
N VAL A 86 -10.41 -21.26 -7.16
CA VAL A 86 -9.74 -20.46 -6.13
C VAL A 86 -10.83 -19.83 -5.26
N HIS A 87 -10.78 -20.08 -3.96
CA HIS A 87 -11.74 -19.57 -3.00
C HIS A 87 -11.00 -18.89 -1.85
N ILE A 88 -11.30 -17.60 -1.61
CA ILE A 88 -10.74 -16.82 -0.50
C ILE A 88 -11.88 -16.50 0.47
N THR A 89 -11.71 -16.91 1.72
CA THR A 89 -12.70 -16.74 2.79
C THR A 89 -12.05 -16.08 4.00
N ASP A 90 -12.87 -15.54 4.91
CA ASP A 90 -12.38 -15.17 6.24
C ASP A 90 -11.93 -16.45 6.96
N ALA A 91 -10.77 -16.42 7.60
CA ALA A 91 -10.21 -17.60 8.27
C ALA A 91 -10.91 -17.95 9.59
N LYS A 92 -11.71 -17.03 10.15
CA LYS A 92 -12.34 -17.18 11.47
C LYS A 92 -13.85 -17.25 11.42
N GLU A 93 -14.46 -16.39 10.60
CA GLU A 93 -15.91 -16.22 10.57
C GLU A 93 -16.51 -16.67 9.25
N GLN A 94 -17.68 -17.29 9.28
CA GLN A 94 -18.42 -17.60 8.07
C GLN A 94 -18.99 -16.30 7.48
N ARG A 95 -18.74 -16.08 6.18
CA ARG A 95 -19.33 -14.96 5.43
C ARG A 95 -20.44 -15.46 4.53
N TRP A 96 -21.30 -14.53 4.09
CA TRP A 96 -22.35 -14.85 3.14
C TRP A 96 -21.74 -15.40 1.84
N GLU A 97 -22.25 -16.55 1.41
CA GLU A 97 -21.99 -17.16 0.11
C GLU A 97 -23.32 -17.32 -0.62
N VAL A 98 -23.30 -17.22 -1.95
CA VAL A 98 -24.49 -17.45 -2.77
C VAL A 98 -24.95 -18.90 -2.56
N PRO A 99 -26.20 -19.12 -2.09
CA PRO A 99 -26.74 -20.47 -1.97
C PRO A 99 -26.82 -21.14 -3.34
N TYR A 100 -26.40 -22.40 -3.39
CA TYR A 100 -26.44 -23.25 -4.58
C TYR A 100 -27.66 -24.17 -4.59
#